data_AF-A0A0G1QEK5-F1
#
_entry.id   AF-A0A0G1QEK5-F1
#
_cell.length_a   1.000
_cell.length_b   1.000
_cell.length_c   1.000
_cell.angle_alpha   90.00
_cell.angle_beta   90.00
_cell.angle_gamma   90.00
#
_symmetry.space_group_name_H-M   'P 1'
#
loop_
_entity.id
_entity.type
_entity.pdbx_description
1 polymer ?
#
loop_
_entity_poly.entity_id
_entity_poly.type
_entity_poly.pdbx_seq_one_letter_code
_entity_poly.pdbx_strand_id
1 'polypeptide(L)'
;MTTRHLIKTALTALKAHKSRSFLTILGIVIGITAIILVMSIGQGAQDLILSQIQGLGSRTIVVIPGREPSGPSDVAQIFSDSLKEKDLALISRKENVPNAEKIMPIVFGGESSAYGNETYRATVLGASADVF
;
A
#
# COMPACT_ATOMS: atom_id res chain seq x y z
N MET A 1 24.02 52.84 17.34
CA MET A 1 23.75 52.32 15.98
C MET A 1 22.46 51.52 15.99
N THR A 2 21.42 52.02 15.33
CA THR A 2 20.06 51.44 15.37
C THR A 2 19.94 50.27 14.37
N THR A 3 19.30 49.17 14.75
CA THR A 3 19.04 48.01 13.88
C THR A 3 18.35 48.38 12.55
N ARG A 4 17.49 49.41 12.55
CA ARG A 4 16.92 50.00 11.34
C ARG A 4 17.95 50.49 10.33
N HIS A 5 19.05 51.09 10.79
CA HIS A 5 20.12 51.56 9.90
C HIS A 5 20.86 50.37 9.27
N LEU A 6 21.14 49.32 10.05
CA LEU A 6 21.80 48.11 9.55
C LEU A 6 21.00 47.43 8.43
N ILE A 7 19.69 47.26 8.61
CA ILE A 7 18.80 46.68 7.58
C ILE A 7 18.78 47.56 6.31
N LYS A 8 18.70 48.88 6.48
CA LYS A 8 18.68 49.82 5.35
C LYS A 8 20.00 49.77 4.56
N THR A 9 21.13 49.68 5.26
CA THR A 9 22.46 49.52 4.63
C THR A 9 22.58 48.18 3.91
N ALA A 10 22.14 47.08 4.53
CA ALA A 10 22.17 45.75 3.92
C ALA A 10 21.32 45.65 2.64
N LEU A 11 20.10 46.21 2.65
CA LEU A 11 19.23 46.26 1.47
C LEU A 11 19.84 47.10 0.33
N THR A 12 20.53 48.20 0.68
CA THR A 12 21.21 49.04 -0.30
C THR A 12 22.38 48.31 -0.94
N ALA A 13 23.17 47.57 -0.14
CA ALA A 13 24.26 46.73 -0.64
C ALA A 13 23.76 45.59 -1.55
N LEU A 14 22.65 44.94 -1.19
CA LEU A 14 22.02 43.90 -2.01
C LEU A 14 21.54 44.45 -3.36
N LYS A 15 20.98 45.66 -3.38
CA LYS A 15 20.58 46.36 -4.62
C LYS A 15 21.75 46.81 -5.48
N ALA A 16 22.93 47.06 -4.90
CA ALA A 16 24.13 47.42 -5.64
C ALA A 16 24.72 46.21 -6.41
N HIS A 17 24.57 44.99 -5.87
CA HIS A 17 25.11 43.77 -6.46
C HIS A 17 24.01 42.77 -6.90
N LYS A 18 23.02 43.26 -7.67
CA LYS A 18 21.82 42.51 -8.06
C LYS A 18 22.11 41.11 -8.61
N SER A 19 23.05 40.96 -9.54
CA SER A 19 23.33 39.67 -10.18
C SER A 19 23.88 38.65 -9.18
N ARG A 20 24.87 39.05 -8.37
CA ARG A 20 25.48 38.16 -7.37
C ARG A 20 24.44 37.75 -6.33
N SER A 21 23.69 38.71 -5.80
CA SER A 21 22.65 38.44 -4.80
C SER A 21 21.53 37.54 -5.36
N PHE A 22 21.12 37.75 -6.61
CA PHE A 22 20.12 36.93 -7.27
C PHE A 22 20.58 35.48 -7.44
N LEU A 23 21.79 35.26 -7.96
CA LEU A 23 22.36 33.93 -8.16
C LEU A 23 22.51 33.16 -6.84
N THR A 24 22.92 33.82 -5.75
CA THR A 24 23.03 33.18 -4.43
C THR A 24 21.68 32.80 -3.85
N ILE A 25 20.67 33.66 -3.99
CA ILE A 25 19.31 33.38 -3.51
C ILE A 25 18.70 32.24 -4.33
N LEU A 26 18.90 32.26 -5.65
CA LEU A 26 18.42 31.22 -6.55
C LEU A 26 18.99 29.84 -6.18
N GLY A 27 20.28 29.76 -5.88
CA GLY A 27 20.91 28.52 -5.43
C GLY A 27 20.29 27.95 -4.15
N ILE A 28 20.03 28.81 -3.15
CA ILE A 28 19.39 28.42 -1.89
C ILE A 28 17.96 27.93 -2.14
N VAL A 29 17.18 28.66 -2.95
CA VAL A 29 15.80 28.29 -3.27
C VAL A 29 15.74 26.94 -3.98
N ILE A 30 16.57 26.73 -5.01
CA ILE A 30 16.60 25.44 -5.73
C ILE A 30 17.03 24.30 -4.78
N GLY A 31 18.04 24.52 -3.95
CA GLY A 31 18.52 23.52 -3.00
C GLY A 31 17.46 23.08 -2.00
N ILE A 32 16.79 24.04 -1.34
CA ILE A 32 15.74 23.73 -0.36
C ILE A 32 14.53 23.09 -1.06
N THR A 33 14.14 23.60 -2.23
CA THR A 33 13.00 23.06 -2.98
C THR A 33 13.23 21.61 -3.39
N ALA A 34 14.43 21.25 -3.85
CA ALA A 34 14.76 19.89 -4.23
C ALA A 34 14.67 18.91 -3.05
N ILE A 35 15.17 19.31 -1.87
CA ILE A 35 15.11 18.48 -0.65
C ILE A 35 13.66 18.27 -0.21
N ILE A 36 12.86 19.34 -0.17
CA ILE A 36 11.44 19.26 0.21
C ILE A 36 10.67 18.37 -0.76
N LEU A 37 10.94 18.48 -2.07
CA LEU A 37 10.34 17.64 -3.10
C LEU A 37 10.60 16.15 -2.85
N VAL A 38 11.87 15.78 -2.68
CA VAL A 38 12.25 14.38 -2.46
C VAL A 38 11.66 13.84 -1.16
N MET A 39 11.67 14.62 -0.08
CA MET A 39 11.04 14.21 1.18
C MET A 39 9.52 14.01 1.04
N SER A 40 8.84 14.94 0.38
CA SER A 40 7.38 14.87 0.20
C SER A 40 6.97 13.67 -0.65
N ILE A 41 7.71 13.40 -1.73
CA ILE A 41 7.50 12.23 -2.58
C ILE A 41 7.77 10.94 -1.81
N GLY A 42 8.89 10.89 -1.07
CA GLY A 42 9.26 9.71 -0.29
C GLY A 42 8.22 9.37 0.77
N GLN A 43 7.76 10.37 1.52
CA GLN A 43 6.72 10.19 2.53
C GLN A 43 5.37 9.80 1.90
N GLY A 44 4.96 10.45 0.81
CA GLY A 44 3.72 10.11 0.11
C GLY A 44 3.73 8.67 -0.45
N ALA A 45 4.86 8.22 -0.99
CA ALA A 45 5.02 6.84 -1.44
C ALA A 45 4.96 5.84 -0.29
N GLN A 46 5.61 6.15 0.83
CA GLN A 46 5.55 5.33 2.04
C GLN A 46 4.11 5.20 2.55
N ASP A 47 3.38 6.31 2.66
CA ASP A 47 2.00 6.33 3.15
C ASP A 47 1.06 5.56 2.21
N LEU A 48 1.28 5.65 0.90
CA LEU A 48 0.53 4.88 -0.10
C LEU A 48 0.75 3.37 0.05
N ILE A 49 2.01 2.95 0.22
CA ILE A 49 2.35 1.53 0.44
C ILE A 49 1.75 1.05 1.76
N LEU A 50 1.90 1.83 2.84
CA LEU A 50 1.34 1.49 4.14
C LEU A 50 -0.19 1.38 4.07
N SER A 51 -0.86 2.27 3.36
CA SER A 51 -2.32 2.22 3.18
C SER A 51 -2.77 0.96 2.44
N GLN A 52 -2.04 0.54 1.41
CA GLN A 52 -2.32 -0.69 0.68
C GLN A 52 -2.10 -1.93 1.56
N ILE A 53 -1.01 -1.96 2.34
CA ILE A 53 -0.71 -3.07 3.25
C ILE A 53 -1.71 -3.12 4.40
N GLN A 54 -2.08 -1.96 4.97
CA GLN A 54 -3.10 -1.88 6.02
C GLN A 54 -4.47 -2.35 5.53
N GLY A 55 -4.81 -2.13 4.25
CA GLY A 55 -6.03 -2.64 3.62
C GLY A 55 -6.12 -4.18 3.60
N LEU A 56 -4.99 -4.88 3.62
CA LEU A 56 -4.94 -6.34 3.76
C LEU A 56 -5.06 -6.81 5.22
N GLY A 57 -5.00 -5.88 6.18
CA GLY A 57 -4.92 -6.14 7.61
C GLY A 57 -3.50 -6.53 8.03
N SER A 58 -2.92 -5.81 8.99
CA SER A 58 -1.55 -6.05 9.48
C SER A 58 -1.36 -7.39 10.23
N ARG A 59 -2.44 -8.16 10.39
CA ARG A 59 -2.49 -9.41 11.17
C ARG A 59 -3.23 -10.53 10.43
N THR A 60 -3.28 -10.48 9.10
CA THR A 60 -3.97 -11.49 8.28
C THR A 60 -2.98 -12.55 7.80
N ILE A 61 -3.28 -13.83 8.02
CA ILE A 61 -2.52 -14.95 7.46
C ILE A 61 -3.41 -15.62 6.41
N VAL A 62 -2.94 -15.67 5.16
CA VAL A 62 -3.64 -16.32 4.05
C VAL A 62 -3.06 -17.70 3.84
N VAL A 63 -3.89 -18.73 3.95
CA VAL A 63 -3.52 -20.12 3.67
C VAL A 63 -4.11 -20.50 2.32
N ILE A 64 -3.23 -20.81 1.36
CA ILE A 64 -3.61 -21.15 -0.01
C ILE A 64 -3.28 -22.64 -0.23
N PRO A 65 -4.20 -23.45 -0.80
CA PRO A 65 -3.90 -24.84 -1.12
C PRO A 65 -2.84 -24.97 -2.23
N GLY A 66 -2.18 -26.13 -2.28
CA GLY A 66 -1.15 -26.42 -3.27
C GLY A 66 0.27 -26.25 -2.75
N ARG A 67 1.19 -25.93 -3.67
CA ARG A 67 2.64 -25.81 -3.40
C ARG A 67 3.05 -24.38 -3.66
N GLU A 68 4.11 -23.93 -3.00
CA GLU A 68 4.68 -22.61 -3.27
C GLU A 68 5.10 -22.54 -4.75
N PRO A 69 4.51 -21.64 -5.56
CA PRO A 69 4.70 -21.65 -7.00
C PRO A 69 6.15 -21.31 -7.33
N SER A 70 6.86 -22.26 -7.95
CA SER A 70 8.27 -22.09 -8.34
C SER A 70 8.41 -21.56 -9.76
N GLY A 71 7.31 -21.45 -10.51
CA GLY A 71 7.28 -20.88 -11.86
C GLY A 71 5.88 -20.56 -12.40
N PRO A 72 5.79 -19.96 -13.60
CA PRO A 72 4.52 -19.53 -14.22
C PRO A 72 3.55 -20.67 -14.54
N SER A 73 4.02 -21.91 -14.63
CA SER A 73 3.21 -23.11 -14.86
C SER A 73 2.50 -23.61 -13.60
N ASP A 74 2.96 -23.23 -12.42
CA ASP A 74 2.47 -23.76 -11.14
C ASP A 74 1.28 -22.98 -10.59
N VAL A 75 0.91 -21.87 -11.23
CA VAL A 75 -0.23 -21.02 -10.83
C VAL A 75 -1.55 -21.80 -10.91
N ALA A 76 -1.64 -22.81 -11.78
CA ALA A 76 -2.79 -23.72 -11.84
C ALA A 76 -2.90 -24.62 -10.59
N GLN A 77 -1.81 -24.89 -9.88
CA GLN A 77 -1.80 -25.73 -8.67
C GLN A 77 -2.32 -24.99 -7.42
N ILE A 78 -2.43 -23.66 -7.49
CA ILE A 78 -3.14 -22.85 -6.47
C ILE A 78 -4.62 -23.23 -6.40
N PHE A 79 -5.19 -23.76 -7.50
CA PHE A 79 -6.55 -24.30 -7.54
C PHE A 79 -6.62 -25.79 -7.15
N SER A 80 -5.56 -26.35 -6.56
CA SER A 80 -5.59 -27.73 -6.08
C SER A 80 -6.52 -27.87 -4.87
N ASP A 81 -7.19 -29.01 -4.79
CA ASP A 81 -8.19 -29.29 -3.76
C ASP A 81 -7.55 -29.93 -2.51
N SER A 82 -6.43 -29.35 -2.04
CA SER A 82 -5.68 -29.88 -0.90
C SER A 82 -6.17 -29.38 0.46
N LEU A 83 -6.79 -28.19 0.49
CA LEU A 83 -7.35 -27.59 1.70
C LEU A 83 -8.81 -28.03 1.84
N LYS A 84 -9.10 -28.78 2.91
CA LYS A 84 -10.40 -29.42 3.13
C LYS A 84 -11.10 -28.85 4.37
N GLU A 85 -12.39 -29.13 4.49
CA GLU A 85 -13.19 -28.73 5.65
C GLU A 85 -12.66 -29.28 6.98
N LYS A 86 -12.03 -30.47 6.97
CA LYS A 86 -11.33 -31.01 8.15
C LYS A 86 -10.22 -30.09 8.66
N ASP A 87 -9.52 -29.39 7.76
CA ASP A 87 -8.40 -28.53 8.11
C ASP A 87 -8.93 -27.24 8.75
N LEU A 88 -10.07 -26.73 8.26
CA LEU A 88 -10.81 -25.65 8.91
C LEU A 88 -11.23 -26.01 10.34
N ALA A 89 -11.73 -27.23 10.56
CA ALA A 89 -12.12 -27.70 11.89
C ALA A 89 -10.93 -27.86 12.86
N LEU A 90 -9.73 -28.14 12.34
CA LEU A 90 -8.50 -28.20 13.13
C LEU A 90 -7.97 -26.81 13.48
N ILE A 91 -7.99 -25.87 12.53
CA ILE A 91 -7.52 -24.49 12.73
C ILE A 91 -8.49 -23.71 13.64
N SER A 92 -9.78 -24.03 13.60
CA SER A 92 -10.80 -23.43 14.47
C SER A 92 -10.64 -23.78 15.96
N ARG A 93 -9.83 -24.78 16.29
CA ARG A 93 -9.53 -25.12 17.68
C ARG A 93 -8.47 -24.18 18.22
N LYS A 94 -8.82 -23.45 19.30
CA LYS A 94 -7.88 -22.57 20.03
C LYS A 94 -6.66 -23.32 20.59
N GLU A 95 -6.74 -24.64 20.75
CA GLU A 95 -5.60 -25.50 21.13
C GLU A 95 -4.49 -25.49 20.07
N ASN A 96 -4.85 -25.48 18.79
CA ASN A 96 -3.89 -25.50 17.69
C ASN A 96 -3.44 -24.10 17.29
N VAL A 97 -4.36 -23.11 17.34
CA VAL A 97 -4.07 -21.72 16.98
C VAL A 97 -4.60 -20.76 18.06
N PRO A 98 -3.84 -20.53 19.14
CA PRO A 98 -4.31 -19.75 20.29
C PRO A 98 -4.48 -18.26 19.99
N ASN A 99 -3.78 -17.74 18.97
CA ASN A 99 -3.78 -16.32 18.61
C ASN A 99 -4.74 -15.96 17.46
N ALA A 100 -5.49 -16.94 16.92
CA ALA A 100 -6.47 -16.68 15.88
C ALA A 100 -7.76 -16.11 16.50
N GLU A 101 -8.07 -14.86 16.18
CA GLU A 101 -9.30 -14.20 16.63
C GLU A 101 -10.48 -14.52 15.71
N LYS A 102 -10.25 -14.53 14.39
CA LYS A 102 -11.23 -14.87 13.36
C LYS A 102 -10.61 -15.77 12.31
N ILE A 103 -11.40 -16.71 11.80
CA ILE A 103 -11.02 -17.64 10.73
C ILE A 103 -12.09 -17.58 9.66
N MET A 104 -11.66 -17.42 8.41
CA MET A 104 -12.54 -17.13 7.29
C MET A 104 -12.17 -18.04 6.12
N PRO A 105 -12.97 -19.07 5.84
CA PRO A 105 -12.80 -19.85 4.62
C PRO A 105 -13.31 -19.03 3.42
N ILE A 106 -12.54 -19.03 2.34
CA ILE A 106 -12.93 -18.47 1.05
C ILE A 106 -12.89 -19.59 0.02
N VAL A 107 -13.96 -19.72 -0.76
CA VAL A 107 -14.08 -20.68 -1.87
C VAL A 107 -14.36 -19.90 -3.15
N PHE A 108 -13.57 -20.16 -4.18
CA PHE A 108 -13.78 -19.60 -5.51
C PHE A 108 -14.48 -20.64 -6.39
N GLY A 109 -15.64 -20.29 -6.94
CA GLY A 109 -16.38 -21.07 -7.92
C GLY A 109 -16.57 -20.27 -9.20
N GLY A 110 -16.58 -20.93 -10.36
CA GLY A 110 -16.98 -20.30 -11.61
C GLY A 110 -18.37 -20.78 -11.98
N GLU A 111 -19.37 -19.90 -11.97
CA GLU A 111 -20.73 -20.25 -12.33
C GLU A 111 -21.24 -19.37 -13.46
N SER A 112 -22.02 -19.95 -14.36
CA SER A 112 -22.61 -19.20 -15.46
C SER A 112 -23.91 -18.56 -14.96
N SER A 113 -23.89 -17.25 -14.80
CA SER A 113 -25.08 -16.48 -14.45
C SER A 113 -25.75 -16.01 -15.74
N ALA A 114 -27.04 -16.28 -15.88
CA ALA A 114 -27.84 -15.77 -16.99
C ALA A 114 -28.81 -14.71 -16.46
N TYR A 115 -28.83 -13.54 -17.10
CA TYR A 115 -29.83 -12.51 -16.82
C TYR A 115 -30.44 -12.03 -18.14
N GLY A 116 -31.75 -12.25 -18.29
CA GLY A 116 -32.44 -12.01 -19.56
C GLY A 116 -31.92 -12.93 -20.67
N ASN A 117 -31.45 -12.35 -21.77
CA ASN A 117 -30.92 -13.09 -22.93
C ASN A 117 -29.38 -13.10 -22.98
N GLU A 118 -28.72 -12.67 -21.91
CA GLU A 118 -27.25 -12.64 -21.81
C GLU A 118 -26.77 -13.63 -20.75
N THR A 119 -25.80 -14.46 -21.16
CA THR A 119 -25.13 -15.42 -20.27
C THR A 119 -23.72 -14.93 -20.01
N TYR A 120 -23.40 -14.71 -18.75
CA TYR A 120 -22.08 -14.28 -18.31
C TYR A 120 -21.48 -15.30 -17.36
N ARG A 121 -20.22 -15.68 -17.59
CA ARG A 121 -19.49 -16.52 -16.66
C ARG A 121 -18.93 -15.65 -15.54
N ALA A 122 -19.57 -15.70 -14.38
CA ALA A 122 -19.16 -14.95 -13.21
C ALA A 122 -18.27 -15.82 -12.30
N THR A 123 -17.28 -15.20 -11.68
CA THR A 123 -16.57 -15.82 -10.57
C THR A 123 -17.38 -15.57 -9.31
N VAL A 124 -17.91 -16.65 -8.73
CA VAL A 124 -18.63 -16.63 -7.46
C VAL A 124 -17.61 -16.82 -6.34
N LEU A 125 -17.65 -15.92 -5.35
CA LEU A 125 -16.81 -15.99 -4.16
C LEU A 125 -17.71 -16.34 -2.98
N GLY A 126 -17.54 -17.56 -2.45
CA GLY A 126 -18.18 -18.00 -1.22
C GLY A 126 -17.30 -17.65 -0.02
N ALA A 127 -17.83 -16.90 0.94
CA ALA A 127 -17.09 -16.44 2.11
C ALA A 127 -17.99 -16.50 3.36
N SER A 128 -17.41 -16.58 4.56
CA SER A 128 -18.21 -16.58 5.80
C SER A 128 -18.80 -15.18 6.10
N ALA A 129 -19.81 -15.09 6.95
CA ALA A 129 -20.45 -13.81 7.29
C ALA A 129 -19.50 -12.79 7.96
N ASP A 130 -18.32 -13.23 8.42
CA ASP A 130 -17.32 -12.42 9.12
C ASP A 130 -16.39 -11.62 8.19
N VAL A 131 -16.61 -11.70 6.87
CA VAL A 131 -15.79 -11.05 5.82
C VAL A 131 -16.00 -9.53 5.73
N PHE A 132 -17.17 -9.04 6.18
CA PHE A 132 -17.60 -7.65 6.02
C PHE A 132 -17.80 -6.94 7.36
#